data_AF-A0A7W7FTZ2-F1
#
_entry.id   AF-A0A7W7FTZ2-F1
#
_cell.length_a   1.000
_cell.length_b   1.000
_cell.length_c   1.000
_cell.angle_alpha   90.00
_cell.angle_beta   90.00
_cell.angle_gamma   90.00
#
_symmetry.space_group_name_H-M   'P 1'
#
loop_
_entity.id
_entity.type
_entity.pdbx_description
1 polymer ?
#
loop_
_entity_poly.entity_id
_entity_poly.type
_entity_poly.pdbx_seq_one_letter_code
_entity_poly.pdbx_strand_id
1 'polypeptide(L)'
;MTSTITRCERCDLPTGQCPHTRRRVVVRAEPDLILVSRTNTAHLPGACHHDAPPDYRGWGEIRGVPRAWERLGNAEPIAATGGDNPSRVADKRCRHCASSY
;
A
#
# COMPACT_ATOMS: atom_id res chain seq x y z
N MET A 1 -24.29 -32.64 -1.76
CA MET A 1 -22.83 -32.42 -1.66
C MET A 1 -22.60 -31.62 -0.40
N THR A 2 -22.16 -32.26 0.68
CA THR A 2 -22.04 -31.63 2.00
C THR A 2 -20.68 -30.94 2.07
N SER A 3 -20.64 -29.61 1.92
CA SER A 3 -19.41 -28.84 2.08
C SER A 3 -18.89 -28.99 3.51
N THR A 4 -17.73 -29.63 3.68
CA THR A 4 -17.08 -29.81 4.98
C THR A 4 -16.53 -28.46 5.43
N ILE A 5 -17.11 -27.88 6.50
CA ILE A 5 -16.65 -26.61 7.06
C ILE A 5 -15.47 -26.89 7.98
N THR A 6 -14.28 -26.39 7.65
CA THR A 6 -13.10 -26.46 8.51
C THR A 6 -13.35 -25.68 9.81
N ARG A 7 -12.97 -26.24 10.96
CA ARG A 7 -13.15 -25.64 12.29
C ARG A 7 -11.80 -25.33 12.94
N CYS A 8 -11.78 -24.36 13.83
CA CYS A 8 -10.59 -23.93 14.55
C CYS A 8 -10.24 -24.90 15.69
N GLU A 9 -9.01 -25.42 15.71
CA GLU A 9 -8.54 -26.38 16.72
C GLU A 9 -8.53 -25.85 18.17
N ARG A 10 -8.60 -24.53 18.36
CA ARG A 10 -8.55 -23.89 19.69
C ARG A 10 -9.92 -23.63 20.30
N CYS A 11 -10.96 -23.47 19.50
CA CYS A 11 -12.26 -23.03 20.00
C CYS A 11 -13.44 -23.62 19.22
N ASP A 12 -13.18 -24.57 18.33
CA ASP A 12 -14.15 -25.32 17.53
C ASP A 12 -15.18 -24.47 16.76
N LEU A 13 -14.84 -23.21 16.44
CA LEU A 13 -15.67 -22.37 15.58
C LEU A 13 -15.24 -22.54 14.11
N PRO A 14 -16.16 -22.39 13.13
CA PRO A 14 -15.80 -22.36 11.72
C PRO A 14 -14.62 -21.41 11.43
N THR A 15 -13.68 -21.84 10.60
CA THR A 15 -12.52 -21.02 10.21
C THR A 15 -12.99 -19.70 9.58
N GLY A 16 -12.43 -18.59 10.04
CA GLY A 16 -12.83 -17.23 9.66
C GLY A 16 -13.82 -16.56 10.61
N GLN A 17 -14.51 -17.32 11.48
CA GLN A 17 -15.51 -16.78 12.42
C GLN A 17 -14.98 -16.58 13.84
N CYS A 18 -13.78 -17.05 14.18
CA CYS A 18 -13.18 -16.86 15.49
C CYS A 18 -11.94 -15.94 15.44
N PRO A 19 -11.57 -15.27 16.55
CA PRO A 19 -10.38 -14.42 16.62
C PRO A 19 -9.07 -15.08 16.16
N HIS A 20 -8.95 -16.40 16.30
CA HIS A 20 -7.74 -17.17 15.95
C HIS A 20 -7.55 -17.38 14.45
N THR A 21 -8.65 -17.43 13.69
CA THR A 21 -8.63 -17.77 12.26
C THR A 21 -9.21 -16.67 11.39
N ARG A 22 -9.90 -15.69 11.98
CA ARG A 22 -10.36 -14.51 11.25
C ARG A 22 -9.14 -13.73 10.76
N ARG A 23 -9.12 -13.44 9.47
CA ARG A 23 -8.15 -12.49 8.93
C ARG A 23 -8.49 -11.11 9.48
N ARG A 24 -7.58 -10.52 10.25
CA ARG A 24 -7.75 -9.14 10.68
C ARG A 24 -7.64 -8.25 9.45
N VAL A 25 -8.75 -7.63 9.07
CA VAL A 25 -8.73 -6.53 8.09
C VAL A 25 -8.29 -5.28 8.86
N VAL A 26 -7.07 -4.84 8.62
CA VAL A 26 -6.60 -3.55 9.11
C VAL A 26 -7.02 -2.52 8.07
N VAL A 27 -8.07 -1.74 8.37
CA VAL A 27 -8.43 -0.58 7.55
C VAL A 27 -7.43 0.51 7.88
N ARG A 28 -6.55 0.83 6.94
CA ARG A 28 -5.58 1.92 7.08
C ARG A 28 -6.16 3.16 6.43
N ALA A 29 -5.92 4.31 7.07
CA ALA A 29 -6.26 5.59 6.47
C ALA A 29 -5.41 5.76 5.20
N GLU A 30 -6.07 5.96 4.07
CA GLU A 30 -5.42 6.22 2.79
C GLU A 30 -4.44 7.39 2.91
N PRO A 31 -3.24 7.31 2.32
CA PRO A 31 -2.28 8.39 2.40
C PRO A 31 -2.72 9.55 1.49
N ASP A 32 -2.72 10.77 2.03
CA ASP A 32 -3.07 11.98 1.27
C ASP A 32 -2.06 12.32 0.17
N LEU A 33 -0.82 11.86 0.32
CA LEU A 33 0.29 12.06 -0.60
C LEU A 33 1.14 10.80 -0.70
N ILE A 34 1.39 10.37 -1.94
CA ILE A 34 2.42 9.38 -2.28
C ILE A 34 3.43 10.05 -3.21
N LEU A 35 4.70 9.97 -2.85
CA LEU A 35 5.81 10.51 -3.63
C LEU A 35 6.31 9.46 -4.63
N VAL A 36 6.57 9.83 -5.88
CA VAL A 36 7.05 8.92 -6.92
C VAL A 36 8.49 9.28 -7.28
N SER A 37 9.42 8.40 -6.94
CA SER A 37 10.84 8.60 -7.20
C SER A 37 11.18 8.55 -8.69
N ARG A 38 12.40 8.97 -9.03
CA ARG A 38 12.93 8.89 -10.41
C ARG A 38 13.03 7.45 -10.95
N THR A 39 12.99 6.46 -10.05
CA THR A 39 13.01 5.02 -10.36
C THR A 39 11.62 4.40 -10.29
N ASN A 40 10.55 5.21 -10.42
CA ASN A 40 9.16 4.79 -10.46
C ASN A 40 8.70 4.06 -9.18
N THR A 41 9.35 4.33 -8.06
CA THR A 41 9.02 3.73 -6.76
C THR A 41 8.19 4.69 -5.93
N ALA A 42 7.09 4.19 -5.37
CA ALA A 42 6.22 4.95 -4.48
C ALA A 42 6.75 5.00 -3.04
N HIS A 43 6.82 6.20 -2.48
CA HIS A 43 7.23 6.48 -1.11
C HIS A 43 6.12 7.19 -0.36
N LEU A 44 6.06 6.96 0.95
CA LEU A 44 5.24 7.75 1.86
C LEU A 44 6.12 8.78 2.54
N PRO A 45 5.72 10.06 2.59
CA PRO A 45 6.50 11.12 3.24
C PRO A 45 6.86 10.73 4.68
N GLY A 46 8.15 10.79 5.03
CA GLY A 46 8.63 10.51 6.39
C GLY A 46 8.60 9.05 6.84
N ALA A 47 8.15 8.12 6.00
CA ALA A 47 8.11 6.68 6.35
C ALA A 47 9.45 5.96 6.12
N CYS A 48 10.39 6.60 5.43
CA CYS A 48 11.74 6.10 5.24
C CYS A 48 12.76 7.25 5.19
N HIS A 49 14.03 6.94 4.92
CA HIS A 49 15.09 7.94 4.68
C HIS A 49 15.45 8.07 3.18
N HIS A 50 14.71 7.40 2.29
CA HIS A 50 15.00 7.37 0.85
C HIS A 50 14.29 8.48 0.07
N ASP A 51 13.33 9.16 0.69
CA ASP A 51 12.63 10.36 0.24
C ASP A 51 13.46 11.65 0.48
N ALA A 52 14.80 11.55 0.46
CA ALA A 52 15.70 12.56 1.02
C ALA A 52 16.44 13.52 0.04
N PRO A 53 16.11 13.71 -1.25
CA PRO A 53 16.47 14.98 -1.86
C PRO A 53 15.58 16.07 -1.25
N PRO A 54 16.15 17.13 -0.64
CA PRO A 54 15.42 18.12 0.15
C PRO A 54 14.36 18.92 -0.64
N ASP A 55 14.36 18.81 -1.96
CA ASP A 55 13.50 19.54 -2.88
C ASP A 55 12.59 18.65 -3.75
N TYR A 56 12.67 17.31 -3.62
CA TYR A 56 11.92 16.36 -4.47
C TYR A 56 12.03 16.62 -5.98
N ARG A 57 13.11 17.25 -6.44
CA ARG A 57 13.24 17.62 -7.85
C ARG A 57 13.27 16.39 -8.76
N GLY A 58 12.42 16.39 -9.78
CA GLY A 58 12.21 15.31 -10.74
C GLY A 58 11.30 14.18 -10.24
N TRP A 59 10.67 14.33 -9.07
CA TRP A 59 9.72 13.38 -8.50
C TRP A 59 8.29 13.72 -8.93
N GLY A 60 7.45 12.69 -9.00
CA GLY A 60 6.01 12.86 -9.16
C GLY A 60 5.31 12.83 -7.80
N GLU A 61 4.06 13.28 -7.78
CA GLU A 61 3.15 13.14 -6.65
C GLU A 61 1.87 12.45 -7.09
N ILE A 62 1.35 11.53 -6.29
CA ILE A 62 0.01 10.96 -6.43
C ILE A 62 -0.83 11.48 -5.28
N ARG A 63 -1.94 12.15 -5.61
CA ARG A 63 -2.91 12.72 -4.67
C ARG A 63 -4.32 12.43 -5.16
N GLY A 64 -5.26 12.22 -4.24
CA GLY A 64 -6.68 12.07 -4.57
C GLY A 64 -7.02 10.81 -5.39
N VAL A 65 -6.08 9.87 -5.56
CA VAL A 65 -6.33 8.59 -6.22
C VAL A 65 -6.80 7.57 -5.18
N PRO A 66 -8.04 7.07 -5.26
CA PRO A 66 -8.56 6.13 -4.27
C PRO A 66 -7.75 4.84 -4.24
N ARG A 67 -7.45 4.34 -3.03
CA ARG A 67 -6.74 3.08 -2.79
C ARG A 67 -5.37 3.02 -3.47
N ALA A 68 -4.73 4.16 -3.70
CA ALA A 68 -3.51 4.21 -4.50
C ALA A 68 -2.40 3.34 -3.90
N TRP A 69 -2.23 3.37 -2.58
CA TRP A 69 -1.21 2.57 -1.90
C TRP A 69 -1.53 1.06 -1.93
N GLU A 70 -2.80 0.69 -1.79
CA GLU A 70 -3.25 -0.71 -1.90
C GLU A 70 -3.04 -1.24 -3.33
N ARG A 71 -3.47 -0.47 -4.33
CA ARG A 71 -3.33 -0.79 -5.76
C ARG A 71 -1.87 -1.00 -6.15
N LEU A 72 -0.97 -0.10 -5.72
CA LEU A 72 0.48 -0.29 -5.89
C LEU A 72 1.01 -1.53 -5.18
N GLY A 73 0.40 -1.94 -4.06
CA GLY A 73 0.68 -3.21 -3.40
C GLY A 73 0.25 -4.44 -4.18
N ASN A 74 -0.71 -4.29 -5.08
CA ASN A 74 -1.21 -5.32 -6.00
C ASN A 74 -0.52 -5.25 -7.38
N ALA A 75 0.62 -4.56 -7.48
CA ALA A 75 1.36 -4.34 -8.73
C ALA A 75 0.57 -3.59 -9.81
N GLU A 76 -0.43 -2.79 -9.42
CA GLU A 76 -1.14 -1.91 -10.35
C GLU A 76 -0.37 -0.59 -10.50
N PRO A 77 0.08 -0.23 -11.72
CA PRO A 77 0.80 1.01 -11.94
C PRO A 77 -0.12 2.23 -11.83
N ILE A 78 0.36 3.31 -11.23
CA ILE A 78 -0.39 4.55 -11.02
C ILE A 78 0.41 5.75 -11.52
N ALA A 79 -0.19 6.51 -12.44
CA ALA A 79 0.39 7.76 -12.91
C ALA A 79 0.39 8.83 -11.80
N ALA A 80 1.46 9.62 -11.77
CA ALA A 80 1.50 10.82 -10.95
C ALA A 80 0.40 11.79 -11.38
N THR A 81 -0.19 12.46 -10.40
CA THR A 81 -1.21 13.49 -10.57
C THR A 81 -0.64 14.91 -10.41
N GLY A 82 0.64 15.03 -10.05
CA GLY A 82 1.32 16.30 -9.83
C GLY A 82 2.81 16.12 -9.50
N GLY A 83 3.36 17.08 -8.76
CA GLY A 83 4.79 17.16 -8.44
C GLY A 83 5.61 17.82 -9.54
N ASP A 84 6.94 17.77 -9.40
CA ASP A 84 7.89 18.34 -10.36
C ASP A 84 7.89 17.57 -11.69
N ASN A 85 7.52 16.28 -11.67
CA ASN A 85 7.39 15.46 -12.87
C ASN A 85 6.08 14.64 -12.86
N PRO A 86 4.99 15.20 -13.42
CA PRO A 86 3.70 14.50 -13.50
C PRO A 86 3.66 13.36 -14.53
N SER A 87 4.69 13.22 -15.37
CA SER A 87 4.81 12.09 -16.31
C SER A 87 5.33 10.81 -15.66
N ARG A 88 5.64 10.84 -14.36
CA ARG A 88 6.06 9.66 -13.61
C ARG A 88 4.92 8.67 -13.43
N VAL A 89 5.26 7.39 -13.39
CA VAL A 89 4.33 6.30 -13.09
C VAL A 89 4.96 5.48 -11.99
N ALA A 90 4.28 5.32 -10.86
CA ALA A 90 4.70 4.40 -9.83
C ALA A 90 4.28 2.99 -10.22
N ASP A 91 5.21 2.03 -10.20
CA ASP A 91 4.94 0.62 -10.51
C ASP A 91 5.05 -0.31 -9.29
N LYS A 92 5.61 0.19 -8.19
CA LYS A 92 5.82 -0.56 -6.95
C LYS A 92 5.92 0.35 -5.74
N ARG A 93 5.67 -0.23 -4.58
CA ARG A 93 5.92 0.42 -3.28
C ARG A 93 7.38 0.29 -2.87
N CYS A 94 7.90 1.32 -2.21
CA CYS A 94 9.14 1.18 -1.47
C CYS A 94 8.96 0.12 -0.38
N ARG A 95 9.86 -0.87 -0.35
CA ARG A 95 9.90 -1.92 0.67
C ARG A 95 9.81 -1.37 2.09
N HIS A 96 10.55 -0.31 2.40
CA HIS A 96 10.61 0.24 3.75
C HIS A 96 9.29 0.92 4.11
N CYS A 97 8.76 1.76 3.22
CA CYS A 97 7.44 2.36 3.41
C CYS A 97 6.35 1.30 3.53
N ALA A 98 6.43 0.18 2.80
CA ALA A 98 5.44 -0.89 2.88
C ALA A 98 5.46 -1.65 4.23
N SER A 99 6.61 -1.70 4.91
CA SER A 99 6.76 -2.31 6.24
C SER A 99 6.44 -1.34 7.38
N SER A 100 6.65 -0.04 7.17
CA SER A 100 6.39 1.02 8.17
C SER A 100 4.95 1.54 8.11
N TYR A 101 4.30 1.47 6.95
CA TYR A 101 2.89 1.80 6.79
C TYR A 101 2.05 0.74 7.42
#